data_AF-A0A9P6HEC2-F1
#
_entry.id   AF-A0A9P6HEC2-F1
#
_cell.length_a   1.000
_cell.length_b   1.000
_cell.length_c   1.000
_cell.angle_alpha   90.00
_cell.angle_beta   90.00
_cell.angle_gamma   90.00
#
_symmetry.space_group_name_H-M   'P 1'
#
loop_
_entity.id
_entity.type
_entity.pdbx_description
1 polymer ?
#
loop_
_entity_poly.entity_id
_entity_poly.type
_entity_poly.pdbx_seq_one_letter_code
_entity_poly.pdbx_strand_id
1 'polypeptide(L)'
;IDQIVEVRAEDTKFNRLLEILGQMYNEGAGARTLSFVDRQEAADSLLRELMRKGYLCMSLQGGKGRFYRDQTIADFKSGVVPIVIATSVAARGLDVKQLKLVINHDAPED
;
A
#
# COMPACT_ATOMS: atom_id res chain seq x y z
N ILE A 1 -12.07 -6.88 -12.59
CA ILE A 1 -11.39 -5.89 -11.72
C ILE A 1 -12.33 -4.71 -11.72
N ASP A 2 -12.89 -4.39 -10.56
CA ASP A 2 -13.77 -3.23 -10.42
C ASP A 2 -12.89 -2.04 -10.00
N GLN A 3 -13.08 -0.90 -10.66
CA GLN A 3 -12.34 0.32 -10.39
C GLN A 3 -13.30 1.39 -9.88
N ILE A 4 -12.95 2.00 -8.75
CA ILE A 4 -13.70 3.09 -8.13
C ILE A 4 -12.75 4.28 -8.01
N VAL A 5 -13.23 5.47 -8.39
CA VAL A 5 -12.47 6.72 -8.29
C VAL A 5 -13.23 7.66 -7.36
N GLU A 6 -12.57 8.10 -6.29
CA GLU A 6 -13.12 9.04 -5.31
C GLU A 6 -12.27 10.32 -5.30
N VAL A 7 -12.91 11.47 -5.57
CA VAL A 7 -12.27 12.79 -5.39
C VAL A 7 -12.52 13.26 -3.96
N ARG A 8 -11.44 13.51 -3.22
CA ARG A 8 -11.51 13.88 -1.81
C ARG A 8 -10.55 15.00 -1.47
N ALA A 9 -10.91 15.80 -0.47
CA ALA A 9 -9.99 16.74 0.15
C ALA A 9 -8.85 15.98 0.84
N GLU A 10 -7.65 16.56 0.79
CA GLU A 10 -6.39 15.93 1.20
C GLU A 10 -6.43 15.39 2.64
N ASP A 11 -6.96 16.20 3.56
CA ASP A 11 -7.13 15.90 4.98
C ASP A 11 -8.10 14.74 5.26
N THR A 12 -8.97 14.41 4.31
CA THR A 12 -9.94 13.30 4.45
C THR A 12 -9.44 11.98 3.87
N LYS A 13 -8.39 12.00 3.03
CA LYS A 13 -7.89 10.81 2.34
C LYS A 13 -7.42 9.73 3.31
N PHE A 14 -6.71 10.11 4.37
CA PHE A 14 -6.18 9.15 5.33
C PHE A 14 -7.30 8.41 6.09
N ASN A 15 -8.31 9.12 6.57
CA ASN A 15 -9.46 8.49 7.23
C ASN A 15 -10.21 7.55 6.27
N ARG A 16 -10.37 7.95 5.02
CA ARG A 16 -10.98 7.10 4.00
C ARG A 16 -10.16 5.83 3.74
N LEU A 17 -8.84 5.94 3.67
CA LEU A 17 -7.95 4.79 3.57
C LEU A 17 -8.17 3.81 4.75
N LEU A 18 -8.28 4.31 5.98
CA LEU A 18 -8.54 3.48 7.16
C LEU A 18 -9.89 2.74 7.08
N GLU A 19 -10.95 3.41 6.59
CA GLU A 19 -12.25 2.77 6.38
C GLU A 19 -12.16 1.60 5.40
N ILE A 20 -11.49 1.80 4.27
CA ILE A 20 -11.30 0.77 3.23
C ILE A 20 -10.46 -0.39 3.77
N LEU A 21 -9.34 -0.09 4.45
CA LEU A 21 -8.50 -1.12 5.06
C LEU A 21 -9.25 -1.91 6.14
N GLY A 22 -10.11 -1.26 6.92
CA GLY A 22 -10.97 -1.92 7.90
C GLY A 22 -12.00 -2.86 7.27
N GLN A 23 -12.57 -2.49 6.12
CA GLN A 23 -13.45 -3.37 5.34
C GLN A 23 -12.67 -4.59 4.82
N MET A 24 -11.49 -4.38 4.25
CA MET A 24 -10.63 -5.45 3.75
C MET A 24 -10.22 -6.45 4.84
N TYR A 25 -9.97 -5.97 6.06
CA TYR A 25 -9.63 -6.83 7.19
C TYR A 25 -10.75 -7.85 7.49
N ASN A 26 -12.01 -7.44 7.32
CA ASN A 26 -13.18 -8.29 7.55
C ASN A 26 -13.44 -9.31 6.42
N GLU A 27 -12.82 -9.14 5.24
CA GLU A 27 -12.96 -10.08 4.11
C GLU A 27 -12.12 -11.36 4.26
N GLY A 28 -11.21 -11.40 5.24
CA GLY A 28 -10.47 -12.60 5.63
C GLY A 28 -8.94 -12.40 5.66
N ALA A 29 -8.25 -13.28 6.40
CA ALA A 29 -6.82 -13.18 6.73
C ALA A 29 -5.82 -13.22 5.55
N GLY A 30 -6.31 -13.42 4.31
CA GLY A 30 -5.48 -13.49 3.10
C GLY A 30 -5.53 -12.23 2.22
N ALA A 31 -6.34 -11.22 2.57
CA ALA A 31 -6.46 -10.00 1.79
C ALA A 31 -5.17 -9.16 1.87
N ARG A 32 -4.57 -8.89 0.72
CA ARG A 32 -3.39 -8.03 0.58
C ARG A 32 -3.76 -6.73 -0.10
N THR A 33 -3.22 -5.64 0.42
CA THR A 33 -3.43 -4.29 -0.12
C THR A 33 -2.10 -3.70 -0.59
N LEU A 34 -2.09 -3.19 -1.81
CA LEU A 34 -1.00 -2.39 -2.35
C LEU A 34 -1.47 -0.95 -2.49
N SER A 35 -0.84 -0.04 -1.76
CA SER A 35 -1.11 1.40 -1.85
C SER A 35 0.00 2.07 -2.64
N PHE A 36 -0.36 2.85 -3.64
CA PHE A 36 0.53 3.67 -4.44
C PHE A 36 0.52 5.11 -3.96
N VAL A 37 1.70 5.71 -4.00
CA VAL A 37 1.95 7.14 -3.75
C VAL A 37 3.00 7.63 -4.73
N ASP A 38 3.02 8.93 -4.99
CA ASP A 38 3.88 9.49 -6.03
C ASP A 38 5.32 9.70 -5.56
N ARG A 39 5.51 10.00 -4.26
CA ARG A 39 6.81 10.40 -3.69
C ARG A 39 7.29 9.43 -2.61
N GLN A 40 8.61 9.31 -2.46
CA GLN A 40 9.19 8.44 -1.42
C GLN A 40 8.89 8.96 -0.02
N GLU A 41 8.90 10.29 0.15
CA GLU A 41 8.55 10.96 1.40
C GLU A 41 7.10 10.69 1.79
N ALA A 42 6.18 10.69 0.81
CA ALA A 42 4.78 10.36 1.04
C ALA A 42 4.62 8.90 1.47
N ALA A 43 5.38 7.97 0.86
CA ALA A 43 5.38 6.57 1.27
C ALA A 43 5.85 6.38 2.71
N ASP A 44 6.88 7.09 3.14
CA ASP A 44 7.38 7.02 4.52
C ASP A 44 6.42 7.70 5.52
N SER A 45 5.80 8.81 5.14
CA SER A 45 4.78 9.47 5.98
C SER A 45 3.59 8.55 6.20
N LEU A 46 3.03 8.00 5.12
CA LEU A 46 1.90 7.09 5.17
C LEU A 46 2.21 5.82 5.96
N LEU A 47 3.42 5.27 5.79
CA LEU A 47 3.89 4.12 6.57
C LEU A 47 3.85 4.42 8.08
N ARG A 48 4.40 5.56 8.50
CA ARG A 48 4.42 5.96 9.91
C ARG A 48 3.02 6.15 10.46
N GLU A 49 2.12 6.76 9.69
CA GLU A 49 0.73 6.98 10.12
C GLU A 49 -0.04 5.67 10.27
N LEU A 50 0.06 4.76 9.30
CA LEU A 50 -0.58 3.44 9.37
C LEU A 50 -0.02 2.62 10.54
N MET A 51 1.30 2.61 10.75
CA MET A 51 1.91 1.95 11.90
C MET A 51 1.41 2.52 13.24
N ARG A 52 1.27 3.84 13.34
CA ARG A 52 0.70 4.49 14.54
C ARG A 52 -0.75 4.10 14.79
N LYS A 53 -1.49 3.72 13.76
CA LYS A 53 -2.86 3.19 13.85
C LYS A 53 -2.91 1.68 14.06
N GLY A 54 -1.76 1.00 14.17
CA GLY A 54 -1.67 -0.43 14.43
C GLY A 54 -1.70 -1.33 13.20
N TYR A 55 -1.62 -0.75 11.99
CA TYR A 55 -1.57 -1.53 10.76
C TYR A 55 -0.16 -2.03 10.47
N LEU A 56 -0.04 -3.34 10.24
CA LEU A 56 1.22 -3.94 9.81
C LEU A 56 1.45 -3.66 8.32
N CYS A 57 2.45 -2.83 8.03
CA CYS A 57 2.74 -2.36 6.69
C CYS A 57 4.25 -2.17 6.46
N MET A 58 4.67 -2.18 5.19
CA MET A 58 6.03 -1.87 4.77
C MET A 58 6.02 -0.93 3.55
N SER A 59 7.07 -0.13 3.38
CA SER A 59 7.24 0.69 2.17
C SER A 59 8.22 0.08 1.17
N LEU A 60 7.89 0.15 -0.12
CA LEU A 60 8.70 -0.28 -1.26
C LEU A 60 9.04 0.92 -2.14
N GLN A 61 10.28 1.39 -2.06
CA GLN A 61 10.75 2.61 -2.73
C GLN A 61 12.06 2.33 -3.46
N GLY A 62 12.33 3.07 -4.54
CA GLY A 62 13.53 2.88 -5.36
C GLY A 62 14.85 3.21 -4.64
N GLY A 63 14.82 4.07 -3.62
CA GLY A 63 16.00 4.39 -2.81
C GLY A 63 16.41 3.30 -1.81
N LYS A 64 15.59 2.25 -1.61
CA LYS A 64 15.90 1.16 -0.67
C LYS A 64 16.71 0.06 -1.36
N GLY A 65 17.69 -0.48 -0.64
CA GLY A 65 18.60 -1.50 -1.16
C GLY A 65 17.89 -2.75 -1.68
N ARG A 66 18.52 -3.45 -2.64
CA ARG A 66 17.96 -4.64 -3.30
C ARG A 66 17.53 -5.73 -2.31
N PHE A 67 18.33 -5.98 -1.28
CA PHE A 67 18.01 -6.94 -0.22
C PHE A 67 16.69 -6.60 0.50
N TYR A 68 16.52 -5.33 0.89
CA TYR A 68 15.30 -4.88 1.56
C TYR A 68 14.07 -5.00 0.64
N ARG A 69 14.22 -4.68 -0.66
CA ARG A 69 13.18 -4.89 -1.66
C ARG A 69 12.75 -6.36 -1.70
N ASP A 70 13.71 -7.27 -1.88
CA ASP A 70 13.40 -8.69 -2.05
C ASP A 70 12.75 -9.27 -0.77
N GLN A 71 13.20 -8.84 0.41
CA GLN A 71 12.58 -9.19 1.69
C GLN A 71 11.14 -8.67 1.81
N THR A 72 10.92 -7.37 1.51
CA THR A 72 9.57 -6.77 1.56
C THR A 72 8.61 -7.50 0.63
N ILE A 73 9.07 -7.88 -0.57
CA ILE A 73 8.28 -8.64 -1.52
C ILE A 73 8.00 -10.06 -1.01
N ALA A 74 8.97 -10.72 -0.40
CA ALA A 74 8.79 -12.04 0.19
C ALA A 74 7.75 -12.02 1.31
N ASP A 75 7.85 -11.06 2.23
CA ASP A 75 6.91 -10.90 3.35
C ASP A 75 5.51 -10.52 2.88
N PHE A 76 5.43 -9.67 1.86
CA PHE A 76 4.19 -9.32 1.20
C PHE A 76 3.62 -10.43 0.31
N LYS A 77 4.38 -11.46 -0.05
CA LYS A 77 3.88 -12.65 -0.77
C LYS A 77 3.50 -13.78 0.19
N SER A 78 4.18 -13.90 1.32
CA SER A 78 3.91 -14.91 2.35
C SER A 78 2.68 -14.55 3.18
N GLY A 79 2.47 -13.25 3.45
CA GLY A 79 1.30 -12.74 4.21
C GLY A 79 1.69 -12.24 5.58
N VAL A 80 2.98 -12.29 5.90
CA VAL A 80 3.57 -11.68 7.08
C VAL A 80 3.22 -10.20 7.13
N VAL A 81 3.26 -9.51 5.98
CA VAL A 81 2.83 -8.11 5.88
C VAL A 81 1.62 -8.02 4.93
N PRO A 82 0.44 -7.57 5.39
CA PRO A 82 -0.76 -7.48 4.56
C PRO A 82 -0.82 -6.21 3.70
N ILE A 83 -0.06 -5.17 4.03
CA ILE A 83 -0.12 -3.86 3.37
C ILE A 83 1.27 -3.43 2.91
N VAL A 84 1.42 -3.11 1.62
CA VAL A 84 2.63 -2.47 1.08
C VAL A 84 2.29 -1.10 0.51
N ILE A 85 3.10 -0.11 0.84
CA ILE A 85 3.04 1.23 0.26
C ILE A 85 4.19 1.35 -0.73
N ALA A 86 3.91 1.60 -2.01
CA ALA A 86 4.92 1.62 -3.05
C ALA A 86 4.86 2.90 -3.88
N THR A 87 6.01 3.31 -4.43
CA THR A 87 6.01 4.26 -5.54
C THR A 87 5.82 3.54 -6.87
N SER A 88 5.26 4.22 -7.87
CA SER A 88 4.92 3.66 -9.19
C SER A 88 6.11 2.97 -9.87
N VAL A 89 7.33 3.52 -9.72
CA VAL A 89 8.56 2.92 -10.24
C VAL A 89 8.94 1.66 -9.45
N ALA A 90 8.79 1.68 -8.14
CA ALA A 90 9.22 0.59 -7.27
C ALA A 90 8.31 -0.64 -7.38
N ALA A 91 7.01 -0.49 -7.66
CA ALA A 91 6.12 -1.64 -7.77
C ALA A 91 6.20 -2.39 -9.11
N ARG A 92 6.91 -1.87 -10.13
CA ARG A 92 7.05 -2.58 -11.41
C ARG A 92 7.69 -3.96 -11.19
N GLY A 93 7.09 -4.98 -11.80
CA GLY A 93 7.52 -6.38 -11.67
C GLY A 93 7.06 -7.08 -10.38
N LEU A 94 6.21 -6.45 -9.57
CA LEU A 94 5.58 -7.09 -8.42
C LEU A 94 4.42 -7.99 -8.88
N ASP A 95 4.63 -9.31 -8.88
CA ASP A 95 3.58 -10.30 -9.10
C ASP A 95 3.11 -10.91 -7.77
N VAL A 96 1.88 -10.60 -7.34
CA VAL A 96 1.30 -11.06 -6.06
C VAL A 96 -0.08 -11.67 -6.32
N LYS A 97 -0.17 -13.00 -6.27
CA LYS A 97 -1.39 -13.77 -6.60
C LYS A 97 -2.61 -13.49 -5.69
N GLN A 98 -2.38 -13.01 -4.48
CA GLN A 98 -3.42 -12.75 -3.48
C GLN A 98 -3.67 -11.24 -3.27
N LEU A 99 -3.29 -10.42 -4.25
CA LEU A 99 -3.57 -8.99 -4.22
C LEU A 99 -5.07 -8.76 -4.42
N LYS A 100 -5.75 -8.25 -3.38
CA LYS A 100 -7.20 -8.02 -3.41
C LYS A 100 -7.54 -6.57 -3.69
N LEU A 101 -6.74 -5.66 -3.17
CA LEU A 101 -6.98 -4.24 -3.28
C LEU A 101 -5.73 -3.51 -3.74
N VAL A 102 -5.93 -2.62 -4.72
CA VAL A 102 -4.95 -1.64 -5.15
C VAL A 102 -5.54 -0.26 -4.89
N ILE A 103 -4.81 0.59 -4.19
CA ILE A 103 -5.20 1.95 -3.87
C ILE A 103 -4.19 2.89 -4.52
N ASN A 104 -4.64 3.83 -5.34
CA ASN A 104 -3.83 4.97 -5.74
C ASN A 104 -4.17 6.12 -4.81
N HIS A 105 -3.29 6.40 -3.84
CA HIS A 105 -3.54 7.40 -2.81
C HIS A 105 -3.32 8.81 -3.35
N ASP A 106 -2.30 8.94 -4.20
CA ASP A 106 -2.11 10.08 -5.08
C ASP A 106 -2.66 9.72 -6.46
N ALA A 107 -3.31 10.69 -7.11
CA ALA A 107 -3.76 10.49 -8.47
C ALA A 107 -2.51 10.44 -9.36
N PRO A 108 -2.35 9.41 -10.22
CA PRO A 108 -1.22 9.38 -11.13
C PRO A 108 -1.26 10.63 -12.01
N GLU A 109 -0.16 11.39 -12.06
CA GLU A 109 0.02 12.41 -13.09
C GLU A 109 0.14 11.69 -14.44
N ASP A 110 -0.81 11.94 -15.34
CA ASP A 110 -0.83 11.44 -16.72
C ASP A 110 0.40 11.92 -17.54
#